data_AF-A0A354BFV0-F1
#
_entry.id   AF-A0A354BFV0-F1
#
_cell.length_a   1.000
_cell.length_b   1.000
_cell.length_c   1.000
_cell.angle_alpha   90.00
_cell.angle_beta   90.00
_cell.angle_gamma   90.00
#
_symmetry.space_group_name_H-M   'P 1'
#
loop_
_entity.id
_entity.type
_entity.pdbx_description
1 polymer ?
#
loop_
_entity_poly.entity_id
_entity_poly.type
_entity_poly.pdbx_seq_one_letter_code
_entity_poly.pdbx_strand_id
1 'polypeptide(L)'
;FIVPRGVTVMAGGTVEPSATTFTLVAEGGSETYGICSNRFLTREFKTVRYELTVTIFDQNRFHYKEETQLRMPGRKDLFHHTDENTLTRVST
;
A
#
# COMPACT_ATOMS: atom_id res chain seq x y z
N PHE A 1 2.77 -8.40 0.02
CA PHE A 1 4.22 -8.25 -0.16
C PHE A 1 4.89 -8.01 1.19
N ILE A 2 6.22 -8.16 1.28
CA ILE A 2 6.99 -7.90 2.50
C ILE A 2 7.79 -6.62 2.31
N VAL A 3 7.60 -5.64 3.19
CA VAL A 3 8.48 -4.47 3.28
C VAL A 3 9.72 -4.89 4.07
N PRO A 4 10.94 -4.57 3.59
CA PRO A 4 12.16 -4.82 4.34
C PRO A 4 12.02 -4.27 5.77
N ARG A 5 12.52 -5.02 6.77
CA ARG A 5 12.37 -4.78 8.22
C ARG A 5 11.14 -5.42 8.88
N GLY A 6 10.42 -6.31 8.20
CA GLY A 6 9.47 -7.21 8.86
C GLY A 6 8.07 -6.62 9.01
N VAL A 7 7.54 -6.06 7.91
CA VAL A 7 6.12 -5.75 7.73
C VAL A 7 5.61 -6.59 6.56
N THR A 8 4.46 -7.24 6.73
CA THR A 8 3.71 -7.86 5.64
C THR A 8 2.43 -7.08 5.39
N VAL A 9 2.12 -6.88 4.11
CA VAL A 9 0.93 -6.19 3.64
C VAL A 9 0.20 -7.12 2.67
N MET A 10 -1.05 -7.45 2.97
CA MET A 10 -1.95 -8.13 2.05
C MET A 10 -3.01 -7.13 1.59
N ALA A 11 -2.77 -6.46 0.46
CA ALA A 11 -3.70 -5.51 -0.10
C ALA A 11 -4.58 -6.19 -1.16
N GLY A 12 -5.87 -5.84 -1.18
CA GLY A 12 -6.82 -6.33 -2.16
C GLY A 12 -7.92 -5.33 -2.43
N GLY A 13 -8.73 -5.63 -3.44
CA GLY A 13 -9.84 -4.79 -3.87
C GLY A 13 -10.70 -5.52 -4.89
N THR A 14 -11.97 -5.11 -4.98
CA THR A 14 -12.89 -5.56 -6.03
C THR A 14 -12.95 -4.48 -7.09
N VAL A 15 -12.81 -4.87 -8.36
CA VAL A 15 -12.72 -3.95 -9.48
C VAL A 15 -13.52 -4.49 -10.67
N GLU A 16 -14.09 -3.58 -11.46
CA GLU A 16 -14.72 -3.92 -12.73
C GLU A 16 -13.72 -4.54 -13.72
N PRO A 17 -14.11 -5.53 -14.53
CA PRO A 17 -13.21 -6.20 -15.48
C PRO A 17 -12.53 -5.27 -16.49
N SER A 18 -13.14 -4.12 -16.80
CA SER A 18 -12.63 -3.14 -17.77
C SER A 18 -11.99 -1.92 -17.13
N ALA A 19 -11.82 -1.89 -15.80
CA ALA A 19 -11.26 -0.72 -15.13
C ALA A 19 -9.78 -0.51 -15.49
N THR A 20 -9.45 0.72 -15.90
CA THR A 20 -8.07 1.15 -16.13
C THR A 20 -7.49 1.89 -14.93
N THR A 21 -8.29 2.21 -13.91
CA THR A 21 -7.84 2.73 -12.63
C THR A 21 -8.51 1.97 -11.50
N PHE A 22 -7.73 1.51 -10.53
CA PHE A 22 -8.25 0.76 -9.40
C PHE A 22 -7.38 0.94 -8.16
N THR A 23 -7.99 0.71 -7.00
CA THR A 23 -7.33 0.86 -5.70
C THR A 23 -7.36 -0.46 -4.95
N LEU A 24 -6.21 -0.85 -4.40
CA LEU A 24 -6.06 -1.94 -3.46
C LEU A 24 -5.81 -1.37 -2.06
N VAL A 25 -6.40 -1.99 -1.05
CA VAL A 25 -6.34 -1.53 0.34
C VAL A 25 -5.93 -2.69 1.24
N ALA A 26 -5.13 -2.39 2.27
CA ALA A 26 -4.92 -3.25 3.42
C ALA A 26 -5.14 -2.46 4.72
N GLU A 27 -5.71 -3.11 5.74
CA GLU A 27 -6.03 -2.50 7.02
C GLU A 27 -5.41 -3.26 8.19
N GLY A 28 -4.86 -2.52 9.15
CA GLY A 28 -4.30 -3.10 10.36
C GLY A 28 -5.40 -3.76 11.21
N GLY A 29 -5.27 -5.08 11.43
CA GLY A 29 -6.24 -5.88 12.19
C GLY A 29 -7.31 -6.57 11.35
N SER A 30 -7.31 -6.39 10.02
CA SER A 30 -8.18 -7.17 9.13
C SER A 30 -7.76 -8.65 9.08
N GLU A 31 -8.75 -9.55 9.07
CA GLU A 31 -8.54 -10.99 8.90
C GLU A 31 -8.28 -11.39 7.45
N THR A 32 -8.62 -10.51 6.48
CA THR A 32 -8.44 -10.75 5.05
C THR A 32 -7.31 -9.88 4.52
N TYR A 33 -7.61 -8.67 4.05
CA TYR A 33 -6.64 -7.71 3.54
C TYR A 33 -5.92 -6.99 4.70
N GLY A 34 -5.09 -7.74 5.41
CA GLY A 34 -4.45 -7.36 6.65
C GLY A 34 -3.01 -6.86 6.55
N ILE A 35 -2.54 -6.29 7.66
CA ILE A 35 -1.16 -5.84 7.85
C ILE A 35 -0.63 -6.43 9.16
N CYS A 36 0.53 -7.09 9.10
CA CYS A 36 1.25 -7.59 10.27
C CYS A 36 2.66 -7.03 10.30
N SER A 37 3.14 -6.64 11.48
CA SER A 37 4.46 -6.06 11.68
C SER A 37 5.20 -6.75 12.82
N ASN A 38 6.52 -6.67 12.82
CA ASN A 38 7.31 -7.08 13.98
C ASN A 38 6.93 -6.26 15.24
N ARG A 39 7.38 -6.72 16.41
CA ARG A 39 7.04 -6.11 17.71
C ARG A 39 7.46 -4.64 17.83
N PHE A 40 8.63 -4.28 17.32
CA PHE A 40 9.16 -2.91 17.39
C PHE A 40 8.33 -1.96 16.53
N LEU A 41 8.07 -2.33 15.27
CA LEU A 41 7.28 -1.51 14.35
C LEU A 41 5.83 -1.40 14.81
N THR A 42 5.24 -2.45 15.39
CA THR A 42 3.90 -2.38 15.98
C THR A 42 3.80 -1.34 17.10
N ARG A 43 4.89 -1.08 17.83
CA ARG A 43 4.94 -0.12 18.94
C ARG A 43 5.27 1.29 18.48
N GLU A 44 6.31 1.44 17.66
CA GLU A 44 6.89 2.75 17.31
C GLU A 44 6.34 3.34 15.99
N PHE A 45 5.97 2.48 15.04
CA PHE A 45 5.59 2.87 13.67
C PHE A 45 4.44 1.97 13.17
N LYS A 46 3.33 1.94 13.89
CA LYS A 46 2.24 1.02 13.58
C LYS A 46 1.60 1.40 12.24
N THR A 47 1.79 0.57 11.22
CA THR A 47 1.02 0.69 9.97
C THR A 47 -0.44 0.37 10.25
N VAL A 48 -1.32 1.35 10.03
CA VAL A 48 -2.76 1.19 10.26
C VAL A 48 -3.52 1.01 8.96
N ARG A 49 -3.00 1.52 7.85
CA ARG A 49 -3.60 1.42 6.52
C ARG A 49 -2.53 1.52 5.45
N TYR A 50 -2.75 0.79 4.36
CA TYR A 50 -2.00 0.91 3.12
C TYR A 50 -3.00 1.01 1.96
N GLU A 51 -2.77 1.95 1.05
CA GLU A 51 -3.55 2.11 -0.17
C GLU A 51 -2.61 2.16 -1.37
N LEU A 52 -2.97 1.49 -2.45
CA LEU A 52 -2.26 1.52 -3.72
C LEU A 52 -3.28 1.76 -4.82
N THR A 53 -3.22 2.92 -5.46
CA THR A 53 -3.95 3.20 -6.69
C THR A 53 -3.04 2.95 -7.88
N VAL A 54 -3.52 2.16 -8.83
CA VAL A 54 -2.85 1.90 -10.11
C VAL A 54 -3.70 2.46 -11.23
N THR A 55 -3.07 3.20 -12.14
CA THR A 55 -3.66 3.68 -13.38
C THR A 55 -2.90 3.10 -14.56
N ILE A 56 -3.56 2.26 -15.34
CA ILE A 56 -3.05 1.67 -16.58
C ILE A 56 -3.28 2.70 -17.70
N PHE A 57 -2.20 3.15 -18.34
CA PHE A 57 -2.29 4.04 -19.49
C PHE A 57 -2.42 3.25 -20.79
N ASP A 58 -1.60 2.21 -20.94
CA ASP A 58 -1.54 1.35 -22.11
C ASP A 58 -0.85 0.01 -21.78
N GLN A 59 -0.61 -0.84 -22.78
CA GLN A 59 0.01 -2.16 -22.62
C GLN A 59 1.43 -2.14 -22.03
N ASN A 60 2.12 -1.00 -22.09
CA ASN A 60 3.53 -0.89 -21.69
C ASN A 60 3.75 0.12 -20.58
N ARG A 61 2.70 0.82 -20.12
CA ARG A 61 2.83 1.92 -19.16
C ARG A 61 1.71 1.93 -18.14
N PHE A 62 2.11 2.10 -16.89
CA PHE A 62 1.18 2.38 -15.80
C PHE A 62 1.80 3.36 -14.81
N HIS A 63 0.94 4.06 -14.10
CA HIS A 63 1.29 4.88 -12.95
C HIS A 63 0.79 4.20 -11.68
N TYR A 64 1.55 4.30 -10.59
CA TYR A 64 1.08 3.94 -9.27
C TYR A 64 1.22 5.13 -8.33
N LYS A 65 0.30 5.18 -7.36
CA LYS A 65 0.37 6.04 -6.18
C LYS A 65 0.04 5.20 -4.97
N GLU A 66 0.95 5.16 -4.01
CA GLU A 66 0.75 4.48 -2.74
C GLU A 66 0.75 5.45 -1.56
N GLU A 67 -0.04 5.12 -0.55
CA GLU A 67 -0.03 5.78 0.74
C GLU A 67 0.03 4.73 1.86
N THR A 68 1.02 4.85 2.72
CA THR A 68 1.12 4.10 3.98
C THR A 68 0.85 5.03 5.14
N GLN A 69 -0.17 4.72 5.94
CA GLN A 69 -0.55 5.50 7.11
C GLN A 69 0.02 4.85 8.37
N LEU A 70 0.79 5.62 9.13
CA LEU A 70 1.53 5.18 10.30
C LEU A 70 1.07 5.92 11.56
N ARG A 71 0.84 5.19 12.64
CA ARG A 71 0.64 5.73 13.97
C ARG A 71 1.94 5.65 14.76
N MET A 72 2.36 6.77 15.33
CA MET A 72 3.64 6.92 16.03
C MET A 72 3.43 7.52 17.43
N PRO A 73 4.11 7.04 18.48
CA PRO A 73 4.08 7.67 19.79
C PRO A 73 4.48 9.15 19.73
N GLY A 74 3.79 10.00 20.50
CA GLY A 74 4.06 11.44 20.56
C GLY A 74 3.49 12.26 19.40
N ARG A 75 2.89 11.62 18.38
CA ARG A 75 2.19 12.30 17.28
C ARG A 75 0.69 12.07 17.39
N LYS A 76 -0.10 13.16 17.39
CA LYS A 76 -1.57 13.08 17.45
C LYS A 76 -2.16 12.55 16.14
N ASP A 77 -1.69 13.08 15.02
CA ASP A 77 -2.19 12.74 13.69
C ASP A 77 -1.39 11.60 13.08
N LEU A 78 -1.97 10.88 12.13
CA LEU A 78 -1.25 9.86 11.38
C LEU A 78 -0.10 10.49 10.58
N PHE A 79 0.97 9.74 10.40
CA PHE A 79 1.99 10.05 9.42
C PHE A 79 1.62 9.40 8.10
N HIS A 80 1.50 10.23 7.07
CA HIS A 80 1.14 9.82 5.71
C HIS A 80 2.41 9.75 4.88
N HIS A 81 2.89 8.54 4.63
CA HIS A 81 4.01 8.29 3.74
C HIS A 81 3.48 7.99 2.35
N THR A 82 3.86 8.78 1.36
CA THR A 82 3.40 8.63 -0.03
C THR A 82 4.56 8.34 -0.95
N ASP A 83 4.33 7.48 -1.94
CA ASP A 83 5.23 7.26 -3.07
C ASP A 83 4.41 7.16 -4.36
N GLU A 84 4.96 7.64 -5.47
CA GLU A 84 4.32 7.53 -6.77
C GLU A 84 5.34 7.52 -7.91
N ASN A 85 5.05 6.75 -8.95
CA ASN A 85 5.90 6.71 -10.13
C ASN A 85 5.15 6.24 -11.38
N THR A 86 5.68 6.58 -12.55
CA THR A 86 5.22 6.04 -13.84
C THR A 86 6.24 5.03 -14.34
N LEU A 87 5.80 3.78 -14.49
CA LEU A 87 6.62 2.68 -14.96
C LEU A 87 6.39 2.43 -16.44
N THR A 88 7.48 2.18 -17.17
CA THR A 88 7.47 1.79 -18.58
C THR A 88 8.14 0.43 -18.71
N ARG A 89 7.53 -0.47 -19.47
CA ARG A 89 8.08 -1.81 -19.74
C ARG A 89 9.38 -1.70 -20.52
N VAL A 90 10.41 -2.40 -20.07
CA VAL A 90 11.77 -2.33 -20.63
C VAL A 90 12.13 -3.50 -21.55
N SER A 91 11.43 -4.63 -21.43
CA SER A 91 11.62 -5.81 -22.28
C SER A 91 10.33 -6.61 -22.41
N THR A 92 10.23 -7.40 -23.48
CA THR A 92 9.08 -8.27 -23.72
C THR A 92 9.25 -9.64 -23.13
#